data_AF-A0A7C3WEY9-F1
#
_entry.id   AF-A0A7C3WEY9-F1
#
_cell.length_a   1.000
_cell.length_b   1.000
_cell.length_c   1.000
_cell.angle_alpha   90.00
_cell.angle_beta   90.00
_cell.angle_gamma   90.00
#
_symmetry.space_group_name_H-M   'P 1'
#
loop_
_entity.id
_entity.type
_entity.pdbx_description
1 polymer ?
#
loop_
_entity_poly.entity_id
_entity_poly.type
_entity_poly.pdbx_seq_one_letter_code
_entity_poly.pdbx_strand_id
1 'polypeptide(L)'
;MGSNAAEEQHSVCQHATLLIQQTRQGQEEQRNRAFEELAERYIKPLAKKIALKRCFSWQQARDLYKEAPGYIWGKLPQFDSSAGCFCGWCSQVLSNWAIDRGRRAKRERAKFGPYPEQSEMDQLPWEATVRDNKQRPIWEQVSANEALSHRQLEILRKLPVLRRTIACAAAGLVERIPGEVWSAWRQEAELAEDFPPPEIAKYDDPLDRLRLLAEYLGMPFDILRQHWYRARGILRELFRER
;
A
#
# COMPACT_ATOMS: atom_id res chain seq x y z
N MET A 1 -5.16 -6.43 29.23
CA MET A 1 -4.38 -7.56 28.68
C MET A 1 -3.47 -7.13 27.51
N GLY A 2 -2.85 -5.94 27.55
CA GLY A 2 -2.03 -5.41 26.43
C GLY A 2 -0.51 -5.46 26.62
N SER A 3 -0.02 -5.74 27.84
CA SER A 3 1.41 -5.63 28.18
C SER A 3 2.28 -6.72 27.54
N ASN A 4 1.78 -7.96 27.40
CA ASN A 4 2.59 -9.08 26.92
C ASN A 4 3.02 -8.92 25.45
N ALA A 5 2.18 -8.35 24.58
CA ALA A 5 2.48 -8.23 23.16
C ALA A 5 3.62 -7.24 22.88
N ALA A 6 3.74 -6.19 23.69
CA ALA A 6 4.81 -5.21 23.56
C ALA A 6 6.16 -5.79 24.03
N GLU A 7 6.15 -6.55 25.13
CA GLU A 7 7.34 -7.23 25.66
C GLU A 7 7.86 -8.29 24.70
N GLU A 8 6.97 -9.09 24.11
CA GLU A 8 7.33 -10.09 23.09
C GLU A 8 7.95 -9.44 21.85
N GLN A 9 7.37 -8.34 21.36
CA GLN A 9 7.92 -7.60 20.23
C GLN A 9 9.30 -7.02 20.54
N HIS A 10 9.51 -6.52 21.77
CA HIS A 10 10.79 -6.00 22.20
C HIS A 10 11.86 -7.10 22.25
N SER A 11 11.54 -8.24 22.85
CA SER A 11 12.43 -9.42 22.92
C SER A 11 12.82 -9.91 21.51
N VAL A 12 11.85 -9.99 20.59
CA VAL A 12 12.09 -10.34 19.19
C VAL A 12 13.06 -9.37 18.51
N CYS A 13 12.89 -8.06 18.73
CA CYS A 13 13.76 -7.05 18.14
C CYS A 13 15.19 -7.10 18.71
N GLN A 14 15.33 -7.32 20.02
CA GLN A 14 16.63 -7.47 20.67
C GLN A 14 17.37 -8.70 20.16
N HIS A 15 16.69 -9.85 20.09
CA HIS A 15 17.29 -11.10 19.61
C HIS A 15 17.77 -10.99 18.16
N ALA A 16 16.95 -10.41 17.27
CA ALA A 16 17.37 -10.16 15.89
C ALA A 16 18.60 -9.24 15.81
N THR A 17 18.67 -8.21 16.67
CA THR A 17 19.81 -7.29 16.71
C THR A 17 21.10 -7.99 17.15
N LEU A 18 21.02 -8.88 18.13
CA LEU A 18 22.16 -9.69 18.58
C LEU A 18 22.71 -10.58 17.46
N LEU A 19 21.84 -11.29 16.75
CA LEU A 19 22.24 -12.14 15.61
C LEU A 19 22.92 -11.34 14.50
N ILE A 20 22.44 -10.12 14.23
CA ILE A 20 23.05 -9.22 13.24
C ILE A 20 24.43 -8.76 13.70
N GLN A 21 24.61 -8.46 14.99
CA GLN A 21 25.91 -8.11 15.54
C GLN A 21 26.90 -9.28 15.40
N GLN A 22 26.48 -10.50 15.74
CA GLN A 22 27.28 -11.72 15.56
C GLN A 22 27.62 -11.94 14.08
N THR A 23 26.67 -11.69 13.18
CA THR A 23 26.87 -11.76 11.73
C THR A 23 27.94 -10.78 11.21
N ARG A 24 28.11 -9.63 11.88
CA ARG A 24 29.09 -8.60 11.51
C ARG A 24 30.46 -8.80 12.14
N GLN A 25 30.52 -9.30 13.38
CA GLN A 25 31.72 -9.27 14.22
C GLN A 25 32.31 -10.67 14.53
N GLY A 26 31.57 -11.75 14.28
CA GLY A 26 31.99 -13.11 14.62
C GLY A 26 33.04 -13.71 13.67
N GLN A 27 33.58 -14.85 14.06
CA GLN A 27 34.34 -15.72 13.15
C GLN A 27 33.41 -16.27 12.06
N GLU A 28 33.97 -16.76 10.94
CA GLU A 28 33.19 -17.22 9.78
C GLU A 28 32.07 -18.21 10.15
N GLU A 29 32.36 -19.22 10.96
CA GLU A 29 31.35 -20.17 11.42
C GLU A 29 30.24 -19.52 12.25
N GLN A 30 30.60 -18.61 13.15
CA GLN A 30 29.64 -17.89 13.99
C GLN A 30 28.76 -16.98 13.15
N ARG A 31 29.34 -16.31 12.15
CA ARG A 31 28.60 -15.46 11.21
C ARG A 31 27.59 -16.27 10.41
N ASN A 32 28.01 -17.44 9.91
CA ASN A 32 27.15 -18.33 9.14
C ASN A 32 25.99 -18.87 9.98
N ARG A 33 26.27 -19.34 11.21
CA ARG A 33 25.23 -19.84 12.13
C ARG A 33 24.25 -18.74 12.55
N ALA A 34 24.77 -17.56 12.93
CA ALA A 34 23.93 -16.42 13.31
C ALA A 34 23.01 -15.99 12.16
N PHE A 35 23.53 -16.00 10.93
CA PHE A 35 22.74 -15.65 9.76
C PHE A 35 21.71 -16.72 9.38
N GLU A 36 22.05 -17.99 9.49
CA GLU A 36 21.10 -19.09 9.28
C GLU A 36 19.92 -18.98 10.25
N GLU A 37 20.20 -18.73 11.54
CA GLU A 37 19.16 -18.50 12.52
C GLU A 37 18.32 -17.25 12.21
N LEU A 38 18.97 -16.14 11.82
CA LEU A 38 18.30 -14.92 11.39
C LEU A 38 17.37 -15.19 10.19
N ALA A 39 17.83 -16.02 9.25
CA ALA A 39 17.11 -16.39 8.05
C ALA A 39 15.86 -17.23 8.34
N GLU A 40 16.00 -18.30 9.13
CA GLU A 40 14.89 -19.19 9.46
C GLU A 40 13.84 -18.52 10.34
N ARG A 41 14.28 -17.79 11.38
CA ARG A 41 13.35 -17.21 12.37
C ARG A 41 12.65 -15.95 11.88
N TYR A 42 13.31 -15.13 11.06
CA TYR A 42 12.80 -13.79 10.71
C TYR A 42 12.60 -13.59 9.22
N ILE A 43 13.61 -13.84 8.39
CA ILE A 43 13.57 -13.50 6.96
C ILE A 43 12.54 -14.35 6.21
N LYS A 44 12.62 -15.67 6.36
CA LYS A 44 11.75 -16.63 5.66
C LYS A 44 10.27 -16.50 6.01
N PRO A 45 9.86 -16.35 7.29
CA PRO A 45 8.47 -16.07 7.65
C PRO A 45 7.95 -14.75 7.07
N LEU A 46 8.78 -13.70 7.04
CA LEU A 46 8.42 -12.42 6.43
C LEU A 46 8.25 -12.55 4.90
N ALA A 47 9.15 -13.27 4.22
CA ALA A 47 9.03 -13.55 2.79
C ALA A 47 7.73 -14.29 2.46
N LYS A 48 7.37 -15.31 3.26
CA LYS A 48 6.09 -16.04 3.12
C LYS A 48 4.88 -15.12 3.28
N LYS A 49 4.87 -14.27 4.33
CA LYS A 49 3.80 -13.28 4.54
C LYS A 49 3.69 -12.30 3.37
N ILE A 50 4.81 -11.86 2.81
CA ILE A 50 4.83 -10.94 1.66
C ILE A 50 4.31 -11.64 0.40
N ALA A 51 4.73 -12.87 0.11
CA ALA A 51 4.22 -13.63 -1.04
C ALA A 51 2.70 -13.81 -0.99
N LEU A 52 2.16 -14.18 0.18
CA LEU A 52 0.72 -14.30 0.41
C LEU A 52 0.02 -12.95 0.21
N LYS A 53 0.54 -11.88 0.82
CA LYS A 53 0.00 -10.53 0.70
C LYS A 53 -0.04 -10.04 -0.76
N ARG A 54 0.89 -10.49 -1.60
CA ARG A 54 1.00 -10.09 -3.02
C ARG A 54 0.31 -11.04 -3.98
N CYS A 55 -0.35 -12.09 -3.48
CA CYS A 55 -1.00 -13.13 -4.28
C CYS A 55 -0.05 -13.73 -5.33
N PHE A 56 1.21 -13.97 -4.94
CA PHE A 56 2.16 -14.64 -5.82
C PHE A 56 1.70 -16.07 -6.11
N SER A 57 1.96 -16.55 -7.33
CA SER A 57 1.78 -17.96 -7.64
C SER A 57 2.63 -18.82 -6.71
N TRP A 58 2.26 -20.10 -6.54
CA TRP A 58 3.02 -21.01 -5.68
C TRP A 58 4.51 -21.05 -6.04
N GLN A 59 4.84 -21.05 -7.33
CA GLN A 59 6.22 -21.03 -7.80
C GLN A 59 6.93 -19.72 -7.42
N GLN A 60 6.30 -18.57 -7.66
CA GLN A 60 6.87 -17.27 -7.29
C GLN A 60 7.06 -17.11 -5.78
N ALA A 61 6.13 -17.64 -4.98
CA ALA A 61 6.22 -17.65 -3.54
C ALA A 61 7.39 -18.54 -3.05
N ARG A 62 7.55 -19.72 -3.65
CA ARG A 62 8.67 -20.64 -3.37
C ARG A 62 10.02 -20.00 -3.71
N ASP A 63 10.11 -19.34 -4.85
CA ASP A 63 11.33 -18.65 -5.29
C ASP A 63 11.68 -17.47 -4.37
N LEU A 64 10.68 -16.63 -4.03
CA LEU A 64 10.87 -15.54 -3.08
C LEU A 64 11.35 -16.05 -1.72
N TYR A 65 10.75 -17.13 -1.22
CA TYR A 65 11.12 -17.75 0.05
C TYR A 65 12.56 -18.30 0.03
N LYS A 66 12.94 -19.00 -1.04
CA LYS A 66 14.27 -19.62 -1.20
C LYS A 66 15.37 -18.57 -1.33
N GLU A 67 15.12 -17.50 -2.09
CA GLU A 67 16.13 -16.49 -2.41
C GLU A 67 16.21 -15.34 -1.39
N ALA A 68 15.19 -15.15 -0.54
CA ALA A 68 15.12 -14.06 0.42
C ALA A 68 16.33 -13.95 1.36
N PRO A 69 16.88 -15.04 1.94
CA PRO A 69 18.08 -14.95 2.77
C PRO A 69 19.26 -14.36 2.00
N GLY A 70 19.61 -14.90 0.83
CA GLY A 70 20.72 -14.38 0.03
C GLY A 70 20.55 -12.91 -0.37
N TYR A 71 19.32 -12.50 -0.70
CA TYR A 71 19.04 -11.10 -1.00
C TYR A 71 19.22 -10.17 0.22
N ILE A 72 18.74 -10.59 1.40
CA ILE A 72 18.91 -9.81 2.63
C ILE A 72 20.36 -9.77 3.09
N TRP A 73 21.11 -10.86 2.93
CA TRP A 73 22.55 -10.89 3.22
C TRP A 73 23.28 -9.75 2.50
N GLY A 74 23.05 -9.59 1.20
CA GLY A 74 23.66 -8.52 0.40
C GLY A 74 23.20 -7.10 0.79
N LYS A 75 22.09 -6.96 1.49
CA LYS A 75 21.56 -5.66 1.97
C LYS A 75 21.85 -5.40 3.45
N LEU A 76 22.27 -6.39 4.21
CA LEU A 76 22.50 -6.30 5.65
C LEU A 76 23.50 -5.21 6.08
N PRO A 77 24.55 -4.87 5.29
CA PRO A 77 25.42 -3.72 5.61
C PRO A 77 24.69 -2.38 5.66
N GLN A 78 23.53 -2.25 5.00
CA GLN A 78 22.73 -1.02 4.94
C GLN A 78 21.75 -0.90 6.12
N PHE A 79 21.63 -1.94 6.96
CA PHE A 79 20.75 -1.91 8.11
C PHE A 79 21.36 -1.09 9.26
N ASP A 80 20.60 -0.11 9.73
CA ASP A 80 20.92 0.71 10.89
C ASP A 80 19.92 0.42 12.01
N SER A 81 20.41 -0.13 13.12
CA SER A 81 19.59 -0.47 14.29
C SER A 81 19.09 0.77 15.04
N SER A 82 19.70 1.93 14.86
CA SER A 82 19.23 3.19 15.48
C SER A 82 17.99 3.76 14.77
N ALA A 83 17.84 3.48 13.47
CA ALA A 83 16.71 3.93 12.66
C ALA A 83 15.44 3.06 12.81
N GLY A 84 15.54 1.88 13.43
CA GLY A 84 14.40 1.01 13.70
C GLY A 84 14.74 -0.47 13.85
N CYS A 85 13.71 -1.30 14.04
CA CYS A 85 13.90 -2.74 14.23
C CYS A 85 14.14 -3.49 12.90
N PHE A 86 14.91 -4.58 13.00
CA PHE A 86 15.25 -5.42 11.85
C PHE A 86 14.03 -5.96 11.11
N CYS A 87 13.01 -6.47 11.83
CA CYS A 87 11.81 -7.02 11.20
C CYS A 87 11.06 -5.99 10.34
N GLY A 88 11.00 -4.74 10.81
CA GLY A 88 10.38 -3.63 10.07
C GLY A 88 11.16 -3.29 8.81
N TRP A 89 12.48 -3.16 8.93
CA TRP A 89 13.40 -2.91 7.81
C TRP A 89 13.37 -4.06 6.79
N CYS A 90 13.53 -5.31 7.24
CA CYS A 90 13.55 -6.52 6.40
C CYS A 90 12.23 -6.68 5.64
N SER A 91 11.10 -6.48 6.30
CA SER A 91 9.78 -6.49 5.65
C SER A 91 9.67 -5.44 4.54
N GLN A 92 10.21 -4.23 4.77
CA GLN A 92 10.23 -3.18 3.75
C GLN A 92 11.12 -3.55 2.55
N VAL A 93 12.33 -4.03 2.82
CA VAL A 93 13.31 -4.46 1.81
C VAL A 93 12.74 -5.59 0.95
N LEU A 94 12.20 -6.65 1.57
CA LEU A 94 11.57 -7.77 0.88
C LEU A 94 10.32 -7.35 0.10
N SER A 95 9.50 -6.44 0.63
CA SER A 95 8.32 -5.94 -0.07
C SER A 95 8.69 -5.16 -1.33
N ASN A 96 9.69 -4.29 -1.26
CA ASN A 96 10.19 -3.56 -2.42
C ASN A 96 10.77 -4.53 -3.47
N TRP A 97 11.56 -5.50 -3.01
CA TRP A 97 12.13 -6.52 -3.90
C TRP A 97 11.06 -7.38 -4.58
N ALA A 98 10.02 -7.78 -3.86
CA ALA A 98 8.88 -8.51 -4.44
C ALA A 98 8.17 -7.68 -5.52
N ILE A 99 7.95 -6.38 -5.30
CA ILE A 99 7.40 -5.45 -6.31
C ILE A 99 8.28 -5.45 -7.57
N ASP A 100 9.59 -5.32 -7.40
CA ASP A 100 10.51 -5.23 -8.53
C ASP A 100 10.58 -6.55 -9.31
N ARG A 101 10.50 -7.70 -8.63
CA ARG A 101 10.34 -9.01 -9.29
C ARG A 101 9.05 -9.08 -10.11
N GLY A 102 7.93 -8.65 -9.54
CA GLY A 102 6.64 -8.61 -10.26
C GLY A 102 6.71 -7.73 -11.51
N ARG A 103 7.30 -6.54 -11.39
CA ARG A 103 7.54 -5.62 -12.52
C ARG A 103 8.44 -6.24 -13.58
N ARG A 104 9.53 -6.91 -13.19
CA ARG A 104 10.44 -7.59 -14.13
C ARG A 104 9.73 -8.73 -14.85
N ALA A 105 9.01 -9.59 -14.12
CA ALA A 105 8.25 -10.69 -14.72
C ALA A 105 7.23 -10.18 -15.75
N LYS A 106 6.54 -9.06 -15.46
CA LYS A 106 5.64 -8.40 -16.42
C LYS A 106 6.38 -7.95 -17.69
N ARG A 107 7.54 -7.30 -17.55
CA ARG A 107 8.35 -6.86 -18.70
C ARG A 107 8.86 -8.05 -19.53
N GLU A 108 9.29 -9.13 -18.90
CA GLU A 108 9.74 -10.33 -19.61
C GLU A 108 8.59 -11.02 -20.35
N ARG A 109 7.41 -11.13 -19.72
CA ARG A 109 6.20 -11.63 -20.40
C ARG A 109 5.81 -10.77 -21.59
N ALA A 110 5.92 -9.45 -21.48
CA ALA A 110 5.62 -8.54 -22.60
C ALA A 110 6.63 -8.67 -23.76
N LYS A 111 7.86 -9.12 -23.50
CA LYS A 111 8.90 -9.30 -24.53
C LYS A 111 8.83 -10.66 -25.23
N PHE A 112 8.53 -11.72 -24.47
CA PHE A 112 8.68 -13.11 -24.92
C PHE A 112 7.39 -13.93 -24.89
N GLY A 113 6.32 -13.39 -24.31
CA GLY A 113 5.02 -14.05 -24.32
C GLY A 113 4.40 -13.99 -25.71
N PRO A 114 3.67 -15.03 -26.16
CA PRO A 114 2.75 -14.87 -27.28
C PRO A 114 1.87 -13.66 -26.99
N TYR A 115 1.66 -12.81 -28.00
CA TYR A 115 0.77 -11.65 -27.89
C TYR A 115 -0.54 -12.16 -27.27
N PRO A 116 -0.93 -11.71 -26.07
CA PRO A 116 -2.10 -12.26 -25.45
C PRO A 116 -3.28 -11.88 -26.32
N GLU A 117 -3.85 -12.85 -27.04
CA GLU A 117 -5.29 -12.83 -27.28
C GLU A 117 -5.90 -12.52 -25.92
N GLN A 118 -6.63 -11.41 -25.87
CA GLN A 118 -7.11 -10.76 -24.66
C GLN A 118 -7.99 -11.72 -23.86
N SER A 119 -7.39 -12.62 -23.10
CA SER A 119 -8.07 -13.34 -22.04
C SER A 119 -8.38 -12.30 -20.98
N GLU A 120 -9.62 -11.83 -20.97
CA GLU A 120 -10.16 -10.85 -20.02
C GLU A 120 -9.90 -11.24 -18.54
N MET A 121 -9.61 -12.53 -18.27
CA MET A 121 -9.28 -13.02 -16.94
C MET A 121 -7.87 -12.69 -16.44
N ASP A 122 -6.90 -12.44 -17.32
CA ASP A 122 -5.51 -12.13 -16.92
C ASP A 122 -5.25 -10.62 -16.69
N GLN A 123 -6.30 -9.80 -16.85
CA GLN A 123 -6.25 -8.36 -16.59
C GLN A 123 -6.51 -7.98 -15.13
N LEU A 124 -6.66 -8.92 -14.20
CA LEU A 124 -6.68 -8.54 -12.78
C LEU A 124 -5.31 -7.97 -12.39
N PRO A 125 -5.18 -6.65 -12.21
CA PRO A 125 -3.88 -6.04 -11.99
C PRO A 125 -3.44 -6.51 -10.62
N TRP A 126 -2.25 -7.11 -10.49
CA TRP A 126 -1.64 -7.31 -9.17
C TRP A 126 -1.44 -5.98 -8.41
N GLU A 127 -1.59 -4.83 -9.09
CA GLU A 127 -1.75 -3.51 -8.47
C GLU A 127 -2.99 -3.44 -7.56
N ALA A 128 -4.06 -4.19 -7.86
CA ALA A 128 -5.22 -4.41 -7.01
C ALA A 128 -4.96 -5.41 -5.85
N THR A 129 -3.93 -6.27 -5.95
CA THR A 129 -3.49 -7.14 -4.84
C THR A 129 -2.46 -6.47 -3.93
N VAL A 130 -2.00 -5.27 -4.26
CA VAL A 130 -1.27 -4.40 -3.31
C VAL A 130 -2.27 -3.78 -2.34
N ARG A 131 -2.94 -4.59 -1.52
CA ARG A 131 -3.54 -4.07 -0.29
C ARG A 131 -2.40 -3.52 0.55
N ASP A 132 -2.38 -2.21 0.72
CA ASP A 132 -1.43 -1.49 1.54
C ASP A 132 -1.73 -1.79 3.03
N ASN A 133 -1.47 -3.02 3.50
CA ASN A 133 -1.79 -3.51 4.87
C ASN A 133 -1.17 -2.71 6.04
N LYS A 134 -0.46 -1.60 5.78
CA LYS A 134 -0.01 -0.70 6.87
C LYS A 134 -1.05 0.35 7.23
N GLN A 135 -2.19 0.38 6.58
CA GLN A 135 -3.28 1.30 6.89
C GLN A 135 -4.52 0.44 7.09
N ARG A 136 -5.14 0.50 8.28
CA ARG A 136 -6.60 0.41 8.30
C ARG A 136 -7.05 1.32 7.17
N PRO A 137 -7.85 0.85 6.21
CA PRO A 137 -8.58 1.72 5.31
C PRO A 137 -8.84 3.06 5.97
N ILE A 138 -8.26 4.15 5.45
CA ILE A 138 -8.59 5.49 5.97
C ILE A 138 -10.12 5.64 5.99
N TRP A 139 -10.79 4.97 5.05
CA TRP A 139 -12.23 4.84 4.94
C TRP A 139 -12.92 3.99 6.03
N GLU A 140 -12.25 3.07 6.74
CA GLU A 140 -12.82 2.45 7.97
C GLU A 140 -12.81 3.43 9.16
N GLN A 141 -11.96 4.47 9.15
CA GLN A 141 -12.00 5.56 10.14
C GLN A 141 -13.00 6.67 9.75
N VAL A 142 -13.55 6.60 8.53
CA VAL A 142 -14.53 7.55 7.97
C VAL A 142 -15.95 7.28 8.49
N SER A 143 -16.20 6.20 9.24
CA SER A 143 -17.52 5.75 9.75
C SER A 143 -18.23 6.66 10.76
N ALA A 144 -17.89 7.94 10.85
CA ALA A 144 -18.74 8.91 11.53
C ALA A 144 -19.52 9.70 10.47
N ASN A 145 -20.85 9.66 10.54
CA ASN A 145 -21.77 10.48 9.73
C ASN A 145 -21.71 11.99 10.08
N GLU A 146 -20.59 12.45 10.65
CA GLU A 146 -20.37 13.85 11.00
C GLU A 146 -19.91 14.62 9.77
N ALA A 147 -20.52 15.78 9.53
CA ALA A 147 -20.05 16.72 8.53
C ALA A 147 -18.58 17.09 8.77
N LEU A 148 -17.84 17.34 7.68
CA LEU A 148 -16.45 17.79 7.76
C LEU A 148 -16.39 19.16 8.42
N SER A 149 -15.45 19.33 9.36
CA SER A 149 -15.23 20.62 10.02
C SER A 149 -14.70 21.67 9.04
N HIS A 150 -14.86 22.95 9.38
CA HIS A 150 -14.34 24.05 8.55
C HIS A 150 -12.83 23.91 8.26
N ARG A 151 -12.04 23.53 9.27
CA ARG A 151 -10.59 23.27 9.11
C ARG A 151 -10.30 22.11 8.14
N GLN A 152 -11.10 21.04 8.18
CA GLN A 152 -10.96 19.93 7.24
C GLN A 152 -11.27 20.38 5.80
N LEU A 153 -12.27 21.23 5.61
CA LEU A 153 -12.57 21.83 4.30
C LEU A 153 -11.41 22.72 3.81
N GLU A 154 -10.77 23.50 4.68
CA GLU A 154 -9.55 24.27 4.35
C GLU A 154 -8.37 23.38 3.92
N ILE A 155 -8.17 22.25 4.59
CA ILE A 155 -7.14 21.27 4.20
C ILE A 155 -7.42 20.74 2.78
N LEU A 156 -8.68 20.43 2.46
CA LEU A 156 -9.09 20.00 1.11
C LEU A 156 -8.91 21.08 0.04
N ARG A 157 -9.08 22.36 0.40
CA ARG A 157 -8.88 23.51 -0.51
C ARG A 157 -7.43 23.67 -1.00
N LYS A 158 -6.45 23.06 -0.32
CA LYS A 158 -5.05 22.97 -0.80
C LYS A 158 -4.91 22.18 -2.11
N LEU A 159 -5.90 21.39 -2.50
CA LEU A 159 -5.92 20.63 -3.75
C LEU A 159 -6.66 21.42 -4.86
N PRO A 160 -6.23 21.29 -6.13
CA PRO A 160 -6.99 21.80 -7.28
C PRO A 160 -8.42 21.27 -7.27
N VAL A 161 -9.39 22.10 -7.69
CA VAL A 161 -10.81 21.82 -7.53
C VAL A 161 -11.24 20.46 -8.09
N LEU A 162 -10.94 20.20 -9.36
CA LEU A 162 -11.24 18.91 -9.98
C LEU A 162 -10.68 17.72 -9.18
N ARG A 163 -9.44 17.86 -8.68
CA ARG A 163 -8.77 16.81 -7.91
C ARG A 163 -9.45 16.56 -6.56
N ARG A 164 -9.81 17.60 -5.80
CA ARG A 164 -10.51 17.41 -4.52
C ARG A 164 -11.90 16.82 -4.73
N THR A 165 -12.63 17.27 -5.75
CA THR A 165 -13.99 16.78 -6.04
C THR A 165 -13.98 15.28 -6.39
N ILE A 166 -13.09 14.86 -7.31
CA ILE A 166 -12.89 13.43 -7.63
C ILE A 166 -12.46 12.63 -6.40
N ALA A 167 -11.49 13.14 -5.63
CA ALA A 167 -10.94 12.40 -4.49
C ALA A 167 -11.98 12.23 -3.36
N CYS A 168 -12.80 13.25 -3.10
CA CYS A 168 -13.90 13.17 -2.13
C CYS A 168 -15.00 12.20 -2.58
N ALA A 169 -15.34 12.19 -3.89
CA ALA A 169 -16.29 11.22 -4.44
C ALA A 169 -15.76 9.78 -4.31
N ALA A 170 -14.52 9.52 -4.73
CA ALA A 170 -13.89 8.21 -4.58
C ALA A 170 -13.76 7.77 -3.11
N ALA A 171 -13.49 8.70 -2.20
CA ALA A 171 -13.41 8.42 -0.78
C ALA A 171 -14.78 8.23 -0.10
N GLY A 172 -15.90 8.48 -0.79
CA GLY A 172 -17.25 8.42 -0.20
C GLY A 172 -17.49 9.52 0.83
N LEU A 173 -16.92 10.71 0.63
CA LEU A 173 -17.03 11.84 1.55
C LEU A 173 -18.10 12.84 1.15
N VAL A 174 -18.81 12.63 0.03
CA VAL A 174 -19.75 13.61 -0.55
C VAL A 174 -20.84 14.01 0.44
N GLU A 175 -21.46 13.04 1.10
CA GLU A 175 -22.53 13.29 2.08
C GLU A 175 -22.06 14.04 3.34
N ARG A 176 -20.74 14.07 3.58
CA ARG A 176 -20.13 14.77 4.73
C ARG A 176 -19.73 16.20 4.40
N ILE A 177 -19.78 16.60 3.13
CA ILE A 177 -19.46 17.96 2.69
C ILE A 177 -20.76 18.76 2.70
N PRO A 178 -20.80 19.97 3.30
CA PRO A 178 -21.98 20.83 3.23
C PRO A 178 -22.43 21.03 1.78
N GLY A 179 -23.74 20.87 1.51
CA GLY A 179 -24.28 20.82 0.15
C GLY A 179 -23.93 22.06 -0.71
N GLU A 180 -23.89 23.24 -0.09
CA GLU A 180 -23.47 24.50 -0.74
C GLU A 180 -22.01 24.44 -1.19
N VAL A 181 -21.12 23.93 -0.34
CA VAL A 181 -19.68 23.79 -0.62
C VAL A 181 -19.45 22.76 -1.72
N TRP A 182 -20.16 21.62 -1.66
CA TRP A 182 -20.08 20.59 -2.69
C TRP A 182 -20.55 21.10 -4.05
N SER A 183 -21.70 21.80 -4.07
CA SER A 183 -22.26 22.38 -5.30
C SER A 183 -21.29 23.37 -5.93
N ALA A 184 -20.69 24.26 -5.13
CA ALA A 184 -19.67 25.20 -5.62
C ALA A 184 -18.45 24.48 -6.21
N TRP A 185 -17.96 23.41 -5.56
CA TRP A 185 -16.82 22.64 -6.08
C TRP A 185 -17.13 21.89 -7.37
N ARG A 186 -18.36 21.40 -7.55
CA ARG A 186 -18.77 20.76 -8.81
C ARG A 186 -18.86 21.76 -9.95
N GLN A 187 -19.48 22.91 -9.70
CA GLN A 187 -19.58 23.98 -10.68
C GLN A 187 -18.20 24.51 -11.09
N GLU A 188 -17.32 24.77 -10.13
CA GLU A 188 -15.93 25.23 -10.39
C GLU A 188 -15.08 24.15 -11.10
N ALA A 189 -15.40 22.87 -10.93
CA ALA A 189 -14.77 21.76 -11.66
C ALA A 189 -15.42 21.44 -13.01
N GLU A 190 -16.46 22.17 -13.42
CA GLU A 190 -17.24 21.93 -14.63
C GLU A 190 -17.80 20.50 -14.70
N LEU A 191 -18.25 19.96 -13.55
CA LEU A 191 -18.86 18.62 -13.46
C LEU A 191 -20.38 18.70 -13.56
N ALA A 192 -20.99 17.62 -14.05
CA ALA A 192 -22.45 17.49 -14.17
C ALA A 192 -23.17 17.60 -12.80
N GLU A 193 -24.43 18.03 -12.84
CA GLU A 193 -25.25 18.24 -11.64
C GLU A 193 -25.59 16.97 -10.86
N ASP A 194 -25.51 15.81 -11.50
CA ASP A 194 -25.69 14.50 -10.90
C ASP A 194 -24.37 13.87 -10.44
N PHE A 195 -23.24 14.59 -10.52
CA PHE A 195 -21.96 14.08 -10.01
C PHE A 195 -21.92 14.03 -8.46
N PRO A 196 -21.43 12.93 -7.85
CA PRO A 196 -21.05 11.68 -8.50
C PRO A 196 -22.29 10.84 -8.86
N PRO A 197 -22.22 9.99 -9.91
CA PRO A 197 -23.34 9.13 -10.30
C PRO A 197 -23.84 8.31 -9.11
N PRO A 198 -25.16 8.17 -8.91
CA PRO A 198 -25.73 7.50 -7.75
C PRO A 198 -25.29 6.04 -7.60
N GLU A 199 -24.90 5.39 -8.71
CA GLU A 199 -24.35 4.04 -8.73
C GLU A 199 -23.05 3.89 -7.92
N ILE A 200 -22.34 4.99 -7.67
CA ILE A 200 -21.08 4.99 -6.90
C ILE A 200 -21.26 4.46 -5.47
N ALA A 201 -22.46 4.59 -4.91
CA ALA A 201 -22.81 4.12 -3.58
C ALA A 201 -22.76 2.58 -3.45
N LYS A 202 -22.80 1.84 -4.58
CA LYS A 202 -22.74 0.37 -4.61
C LYS A 202 -21.32 -0.19 -4.35
N TYR A 203 -20.31 0.67 -4.37
CA TYR A 203 -18.90 0.26 -4.27
C TYR A 203 -18.33 0.73 -2.95
N ASP A 204 -17.62 -0.15 -2.23
CA ASP A 204 -16.92 0.18 -0.98
C ASP A 204 -15.46 0.57 -1.22
N ASP A 205 -14.83 0.02 -2.26
CA ASP A 205 -13.41 0.26 -2.56
C ASP A 205 -13.23 1.57 -3.37
N PRO A 206 -12.32 2.46 -2.96
CA PRO A 206 -12.07 3.71 -3.70
C PRO A 206 -11.60 3.51 -5.14
N LEU A 207 -10.87 2.44 -5.47
CA LEU A 207 -10.42 2.18 -6.84
C LEU A 207 -11.57 1.74 -7.73
N ASP A 208 -12.53 0.98 -7.20
CA ASP A 208 -13.74 0.61 -7.94
C ASP A 208 -14.63 1.83 -8.20
N ARG A 209 -14.81 2.70 -7.20
CA ARG A 209 -15.46 4.00 -7.38
C ARG A 209 -14.76 4.85 -8.45
N LEU A 210 -13.42 4.87 -8.46
CA LEU A 210 -12.64 5.58 -9.48
C LEU A 210 -12.83 5.02 -10.89
N ARG A 211 -13.03 3.71 -11.06
CA ARG A 211 -13.33 3.13 -12.38
C ARG A 211 -14.67 3.62 -12.89
N LEU A 212 -15.70 3.59 -12.04
CA LEU A 212 -17.02 4.13 -12.37
C LEU A 212 -16.93 5.62 -12.72
N LEU A 213 -16.20 6.41 -11.92
CA LEU A 213 -15.99 7.83 -12.20
C LEU A 213 -15.23 8.05 -13.51
N ALA A 214 -14.31 7.17 -13.89
CA ALA A 214 -13.55 7.28 -15.13
C ALA A 214 -14.46 7.12 -16.34
N GLU A 215 -15.32 6.09 -16.30
CA GLU A 215 -16.35 5.84 -17.31
C GLU A 215 -17.34 7.01 -17.39
N TYR A 216 -17.86 7.45 -16.24
CA TYR A 216 -18.83 8.54 -16.15
C TYR A 216 -18.29 9.88 -16.67
N LEU A 217 -17.03 10.21 -16.37
CA LEU A 217 -16.40 11.45 -16.82
C LEU A 217 -15.80 11.36 -18.23
N GLY A 218 -15.82 10.18 -18.87
CA GLY A 218 -15.12 9.96 -20.15
C GLY A 218 -13.60 10.18 -20.06
N MET A 219 -13.01 9.99 -18.87
CA MET A 219 -11.58 10.20 -18.62
C MET A 219 -10.83 8.86 -18.54
N PRO A 220 -9.57 8.79 -19.01
CA PRO A 220 -8.76 7.60 -18.79
C PRO A 220 -8.59 7.31 -17.29
N PHE A 221 -8.80 6.06 -16.87
CA PHE A 221 -8.68 5.63 -15.47
C PHE A 221 -7.35 6.03 -14.83
N ASP A 222 -6.25 5.98 -15.59
CA ASP A 222 -4.92 6.38 -15.11
C ASP A 222 -4.85 7.85 -14.67
N ILE A 223 -5.60 8.75 -15.32
CA ILE A 223 -5.65 10.16 -14.95
C ILE A 223 -6.35 10.32 -13.60
N LEU A 224 -7.53 9.72 -13.43
CA LEU A 224 -8.24 9.76 -12.14
C LEU A 224 -7.43 9.08 -11.03
N ARG A 225 -6.74 8.00 -11.35
CA ARG A 225 -5.82 7.33 -10.43
C ARG A 225 -4.68 8.26 -9.99
N GLN A 226 -4.12 9.07 -10.89
CA GLN A 226 -3.13 10.09 -10.51
C GLN A 226 -3.73 11.18 -9.62
N HIS A 227 -4.96 11.65 -9.90
CA HIS A 227 -5.67 12.59 -9.04
C HIS A 227 -5.82 12.03 -7.62
N TRP A 228 -6.26 10.78 -7.51
CA TRP A 228 -6.40 10.05 -6.25
C TRP A 228 -5.09 9.93 -5.47
N TYR A 229 -4.01 9.45 -6.10
CA TYR A 229 -2.74 9.28 -5.41
C TYR A 229 -2.15 10.60 -4.92
N ARG A 230 -2.32 11.69 -5.68
CA ARG A 230 -1.90 13.03 -5.28
C ARG A 230 -2.75 13.59 -4.13
N ALA A 231 -4.05 13.28 -4.09
CA ALA A 231 -4.94 13.69 -3.01
C ALA A 231 -4.78 12.85 -1.74
N ARG A 232 -4.28 11.60 -1.87
CA ARG A 232 -4.19 10.63 -0.76
C ARG A 232 -3.47 11.17 0.47
N GLY A 233 -2.39 11.95 0.28
CA GLY A 233 -1.65 12.58 1.38
C GLY A 233 -2.52 13.52 2.22
N ILE A 234 -3.23 14.43 1.55
CA ILE A 234 -4.17 15.38 2.16
C ILE A 234 -5.34 14.65 2.82
N LEU A 235 -5.89 13.62 2.17
CA LEU A 235 -6.94 12.80 2.78
C LEU A 235 -6.47 12.10 4.06
N ARG A 236 -5.19 11.71 4.17
CA ARG A 236 -4.65 11.17 5.43
C ARG A 236 -4.57 12.24 6.53
N GLU A 237 -4.21 13.47 6.17
CA GLU A 237 -4.11 14.61 7.09
C GLU A 237 -5.46 14.87 7.76
N LEU A 238 -6.55 14.81 7.00
CA LEU A 238 -7.92 15.04 7.50
C LEU A 238 -8.32 14.19 8.70
N PHE A 239 -7.82 12.95 8.79
CA PHE A 239 -8.21 11.97 9.82
C PHE A 239 -7.14 11.73 10.88
N ARG A 240 -5.99 12.40 10.80
CA ARG A 240 -4.96 12.37 11.85
C ARG A 240 -5.25 13.32 13.00
N GLU A 241 -6.10 14.33 12.79
CA GLU A 241 -6.35 15.41 13.75
C GLU A 241 -7.63 15.19 14.59
N ARG A 242 -8.04 13.94 14.82
CA ARG A 242 -9.12 13.60 15.76
C ARG A 242 -8.60 13.40 17.18
#